data_AF-A0A168PQX0-F1
#
_entry.id   AF-A0A168PQX0-F1
#
_cell.length_a   1.000
_cell.length_b   1.000
_cell.length_c   1.000
_cell.angle_alpha   90.00
_cell.angle_beta   90.00
_cell.angle_gamma   90.00
#
_symmetry.space_group_name_H-M   'P 1'
#
loop_
_entity.id
_entity.type
_entity.pdbx_description
1 polymer ?
#
loop_
_entity_poly.entity_id
_entity_poly.type
_entity_poly.pdbx_seq_one_letter_code
_entity_poly.pdbx_strand_id
1 'polypeptide(L)'
;MACFPTNVRFFYLAGTALDPPTSLCKRLFPAIDEWHDRLAAKELSPDDPIQPTVAANAIVQVITMLRKTFIQDSVLMMELHPCHPIWQHTIFSDPAYLSFKR
;
A
#
# COMPACT_ATOMS: atom_id res chain seq x y z
N MET A 1 -4.10 19.60 -2.71
CA MET A 1 -2.70 20.06 -2.62
C MET A 1 -1.98 19.16 -1.64
N ALA A 2 -1.12 18.27 -2.12
CA ALA A 2 -0.19 17.54 -1.26
C ALA A 2 0.89 18.52 -0.78
N CYS A 3 1.17 18.50 0.52
CA CYS A 3 2.27 19.13 1.27
C CYS A 3 3.00 20.32 0.64
N PHE A 4 2.75 21.57 1.11
CA PHE A 4 3.79 22.57 1.44
C PHE A 4 3.25 23.60 2.48
N PRO A 5 4.08 24.18 3.39
CA PRO A 5 3.68 24.42 4.78
C PRO A 5 3.65 25.89 5.26
N THR A 6 3.09 26.13 6.45
CA THR A 6 3.31 27.37 7.24
C THR A 6 3.49 27.19 8.76
N ASN A 7 3.45 25.99 9.35
CA ASN A 7 3.51 25.92 10.83
C ASN A 7 4.31 24.77 11.45
N VAL A 8 4.90 25.10 12.60
CA VAL A 8 6.04 24.47 13.27
C VAL A 8 5.55 23.41 14.26
N ARG A 9 5.35 22.17 13.77
CA ARG A 9 5.34 20.88 14.51
C ARG A 9 4.75 19.78 13.62
N PHE A 10 5.55 19.23 12.71
CA PHE A 10 5.13 18.05 11.93
C PHE A 10 6.12 16.90 12.14
N PHE A 11 5.58 15.73 12.49
CA PHE A 11 6.26 14.44 12.33
C PHE A 11 6.20 14.06 10.85
N TYR A 12 7.02 14.71 10.04
CA TYR A 12 7.13 14.39 8.61
C TYR A 12 8.16 13.27 8.44
N LEU A 13 7.70 12.09 8.04
CA LEU A 13 8.59 11.11 7.43
C LEU A 13 8.85 11.62 6.01
N ALA A 14 10.09 11.99 5.71
CA ALA A 14 10.46 12.33 4.34
C ALA A 14 10.30 11.07 3.51
N GLY A 15 9.16 10.92 2.84
CA GLY A 15 8.93 9.83 1.90
C GLY A 15 10.11 9.81 0.94
N THR A 16 10.82 8.69 0.88
CA THR A 16 11.87 8.48 -0.12
C THR A 16 11.20 8.70 -1.48
N ALA A 17 11.76 9.56 -2.33
CA ALA A 17 11.18 9.96 -3.62
C ALA A 17 11.11 8.82 -4.65
N LEU A 18 11.42 7.59 -4.26
CA LEU A 18 11.41 6.40 -5.09
C LEU A 18 10.08 5.68 -4.93
N ASP A 19 9.33 5.58 -6.03
CA ASP A 19 8.15 4.75 -6.09
C ASP A 19 8.54 3.27 -5.89
N PRO A 20 7.92 2.55 -4.95
CA PRO A 20 8.22 1.14 -4.74
C PRO A 20 7.81 0.29 -5.95
N PRO A 21 8.54 -0.81 -6.23
CA PRO A 21 8.21 -1.70 -7.35
C PRO A 21 6.76 -2.18 -7.28
N THR A 22 5.99 -2.01 -8.36
CA THR A 22 4.56 -2.39 -8.36
C THR A 22 4.36 -3.88 -8.07
N SER A 23 5.26 -4.74 -8.56
CA SER A 23 5.26 -6.18 -8.28
C SER A 23 5.41 -6.49 -6.78
N LEU A 24 6.14 -5.66 -6.04
CA LEU A 24 6.31 -5.78 -4.60
C LEU A 24 5.05 -5.30 -3.86
N CYS A 25 4.49 -4.15 -4.24
CA CYS A 25 3.26 -3.62 -3.65
C CYS A 25 2.07 -4.58 -3.80
N LYS A 26 1.96 -5.28 -4.94
CA LYS A 26 0.90 -6.28 -5.19
C LYS A 26 0.96 -7.50 -4.27
N ARG A 27 2.12 -7.77 -3.65
CA ARG A 27 2.26 -8.87 -2.68
C ARG A 27 1.60 -8.56 -1.33
N LEU A 28 1.39 -7.29 -1.01
CA LEU A 28 0.59 -6.89 0.14
C LEU A 28 -0.89 -6.99 -0.23
N PHE A 29 -1.70 -7.64 0.60
CA PHE A 29 -3.16 -7.78 0.38
C PHE A 29 -3.54 -8.28 -1.03
N PRO A 30 -2.95 -9.35 -1.57
CA PRO A 30 -3.00 -9.70 -3.00
C PRO A 30 -4.43 -9.76 -3.59
N ALA A 31 -5.41 -10.18 -2.80
CA ALA A 31 -6.82 -10.25 -3.19
C ALA A 31 -7.39 -8.92 -3.72
N ILE A 32 -6.81 -7.77 -3.37
CA ILE A 32 -7.31 -6.46 -3.82
C ILE A 32 -7.20 -6.29 -5.34
N ASP A 33 -6.25 -6.96 -6.00
CA ASP A 33 -6.15 -6.93 -7.47
C ASP A 33 -7.37 -7.63 -8.09
N GLU A 34 -7.74 -8.81 -7.57
CA GLU A 34 -8.95 -9.52 -7.99
C GLU A 34 -10.22 -8.70 -7.71
N TRP A 35 -10.32 -8.10 -6.51
CA TRP A 35 -11.45 -7.24 -6.17
C TRP A 35 -11.54 -6.00 -7.06
N HIS A 36 -10.41 -5.43 -7.45
CA HIS A 36 -10.37 -4.31 -8.39
C HIS A 36 -10.94 -4.71 -9.75
N ASP A 37 -10.49 -5.84 -10.30
CA ASP A 37 -10.92 -6.34 -11.59
C ASP A 37 -12.42 -6.72 -11.57
N ARG A 38 -12.88 -7.40 -10.51
CA ARG A 38 -14.31 -7.75 -10.33
C ARG A 38 -15.22 -6.52 -10.27
N LEU A 39 -14.82 -5.48 -9.53
CA LEU A 39 -15.59 -4.25 -9.45
C LEU A 39 -15.56 -3.45 -10.76
N ALA A 40 -14.43 -3.46 -11.48
CA ALA A 40 -14.26 -2.77 -12.75
C ALA A 40 -15.06 -3.41 -13.89
N ALA A 41 -15.11 -4.74 -13.93
CA ALA A 41 -15.83 -5.49 -14.95
C ALA A 41 -17.36 -5.28 -14.89
N LYS A 42 -17.90 -4.79 -13.76
CA LYS A 42 -19.35 -4.83 -13.45
C LYS A 42 -19.96 -6.24 -13.64
N GLU A 43 -19.13 -7.27 -13.77
CA GLU A 43 -19.48 -8.69 -13.91
C GLU A 43 -19.78 -9.30 -12.54
N LEU A 44 -20.51 -8.56 -11.71
CA LEU A 44 -21.23 -9.21 -10.62
C LEU A 44 -22.46 -9.80 -11.29
N SER A 45 -22.44 -11.12 -11.46
CA SER A 45 -23.61 -11.90 -11.86
C SER A 45 -24.83 -11.37 -11.09
N PRO A 46 -26.04 -11.36 -11.68
CA PRO A 46 -27.26 -10.97 -10.96
C PRO A 46 -27.45 -11.72 -9.63
N ASP A 47 -26.88 -12.93 -9.52
CA ASP A 47 -26.89 -13.78 -8.32
C ASP A 47 -25.66 -13.58 -7.40
N ASP A 48 -24.70 -12.73 -7.76
CA ASP A 48 -23.52 -12.45 -6.95
C ASP A 48 -23.90 -11.46 -5.84
N PRO A 49 -23.78 -11.82 -4.55
CA PRO A 49 -24.34 -11.03 -3.45
C PRO A 49 -23.63 -9.68 -3.21
N ILE A 50 -22.54 -9.40 -3.92
CA ILE A 50 -21.68 -8.25 -3.67
C ILE A 50 -22.01 -7.16 -4.69
N GLN A 51 -22.88 -6.20 -4.36
CA GLN A 51 -23.06 -5.06 -5.26
C GLN A 51 -21.80 -4.17 -5.28
N PRO A 52 -21.39 -3.64 -6.45
CA PRO A 52 -20.26 -2.73 -6.55
C PRO A 52 -20.66 -1.35 -5.99
N THR A 53 -20.62 -1.22 -4.66
CA THR A 53 -20.99 0.01 -3.96
C THR A 53 -19.85 1.03 -3.98
N VAL A 54 -20.19 2.31 -3.76
CA VAL A 54 -19.20 3.39 -3.62
C VAL A 54 -18.17 3.07 -2.53
N ALA A 55 -18.61 2.47 -1.42
CA ALA A 55 -17.73 2.06 -0.33
C ALA A 55 -16.76 0.94 -0.73
N ALA A 56 -17.22 -0.07 -1.48
CA ALA A 56 -16.38 -1.15 -1.98
C ALA A 56 -15.27 -0.62 -2.92
N ASN A 57 -15.62 0.31 -3.81
CA ASN A 57 -14.65 0.96 -4.67
C ASN A 57 -13.64 1.80 -3.87
N ALA A 58 -14.11 2.54 -2.87
CA ALA A 58 -13.25 3.36 -2.03
C ALA A 58 -12.24 2.51 -1.21
N ILE A 59 -12.67 1.39 -0.63
CA ILE A 59 -11.75 0.54 0.15
C ILE A 59 -10.67 -0.08 -0.74
N VAL A 60 -11.02 -0.53 -1.95
CA VAL A 60 -10.04 -1.04 -2.92
C VAL A 60 -9.00 0.02 -3.28
N GLN A 61 -9.43 1.27 -3.50
CA GLN A 61 -8.51 2.38 -3.75
C GLN A 61 -7.62 2.69 -2.55
N VAL A 62 -8.19 2.75 -1.34
CA VAL A 62 -7.45 3.03 -0.11
C VAL A 62 -6.39 1.96 0.13
N ILE A 63 -6.72 0.68 0.00
CA ILE A 63 -5.73 -0.40 0.18
C ILE A 63 -4.66 -0.33 -0.92
N THR A 64 -5.03 0.01 -2.15
CA THR A 64 -4.07 0.19 -3.25
C THR A 64 -3.04 1.29 -2.94
N MET A 65 -3.49 2.42 -2.41
CA MET A 65 -2.60 3.50 -1.97
C MET A 65 -1.78 3.09 -0.74
N LEU A 66 -2.43 2.46 0.24
CA LEU A 66 -1.78 1.98 1.46
C LEU A 66 -0.64 1.01 1.16
N ARG A 67 -0.79 0.09 0.21
CA ARG A 67 0.28 -0.83 -0.20
C ARG A 67 1.54 -0.08 -0.63
N LYS A 68 1.39 0.98 -1.41
CA LYS A 68 2.51 1.80 -1.90
C LYS A 68 3.15 2.57 -0.74
N THR A 69 2.35 3.35 -0.02
CA THR A 69 2.85 4.17 1.10
C THR A 69 3.49 3.31 2.18
N PHE A 70 2.93 2.14 2.48
CA PHE A 70 3.48 1.23 3.48
C PHE A 70 4.87 0.70 3.08
N ILE A 71 5.08 0.26 1.83
CA ILE A 71 6.42 -0.17 1.38
C ILE A 71 7.38 1.02 1.34
N GLN A 72 6.94 2.16 0.84
CA GLN A 72 7.76 3.37 0.75
C GLN A 72 8.26 3.81 2.13
N ASP A 73 7.36 3.95 3.10
CA ASP A 73 7.68 4.45 4.43
C ASP A 73 8.32 3.37 5.31
N SER A 74 8.21 2.08 4.95
CA SER A 74 8.81 0.99 5.73
C SER A 74 10.33 1.09 5.85
N VAL A 75 11.02 1.69 4.86
CA VAL A 75 12.48 1.89 4.92
C VAL A 75 12.85 2.71 6.15
N LEU A 76 12.22 3.87 6.31
CA LEU A 76 12.45 4.76 7.46
C LEU A 76 11.87 4.17 8.75
N MET A 77 10.71 3.52 8.69
CA MET A 77 10.10 2.89 9.86
C MET A 77 10.95 1.73 10.43
N MET A 78 11.70 1.02 9.59
CA MET A 78 12.65 -0.01 10.05
C MET A 78 13.85 0.60 10.80
N GLU A 79 14.28 1.82 10.46
CA GLU A 79 15.34 2.53 11.18
C GLU A 79 14.84 3.05 12.53
N LEU A 80 13.62 3.60 12.55
CA LEU A 80 13.00 4.15 13.77
C LEU A 80 12.55 3.06 14.75
N HIS A 81 12.08 1.92 14.25
CA HIS A 81 11.49 0.84 15.05
C HIS A 81 12.01 -0.54 14.66
N PRO A 82 13.33 -0.82 14.79
CA PRO A 82 13.95 -2.04 14.28
C PRO A 82 13.40 -3.35 14.87
N CYS A 83 12.82 -3.30 16.08
CA CYS A 83 12.29 -4.48 16.77
C CYS A 83 10.80 -4.75 16.48
N HIS A 84 10.15 -4.01 15.57
CA HIS A 84 8.73 -4.20 15.31
C HIS A 84 8.46 -5.57 14.64
N PRO A 85 7.50 -6.39 15.13
CA PRO A 85 7.25 -7.73 14.60
C PRO A 85 6.89 -7.78 13.11
N ILE A 86 6.33 -6.69 12.57
CA ILE A 86 5.96 -6.60 11.15
C ILE A 86 7.15 -6.84 10.20
N TRP A 87 8.37 -6.50 10.62
CA TRP A 87 9.59 -6.69 9.83
C TRP A 87 9.99 -8.16 9.65
N GLN A 88 9.42 -9.06 10.44
CA GLN A 88 9.61 -10.52 10.28
C GLN A 88 8.80 -11.08 9.11
N HIS A 89 7.89 -10.30 8.54
CA HIS A 89 7.14 -10.73 7.37
C HIS A 89 8.06 -10.94 6.17
N THR A 90 7.84 -12.01 5.41
CA THR A 90 8.71 -12.47 4.31
C THR A 90 8.94 -11.42 3.22
N ILE A 91 7.99 -10.49 3.04
CA ILE A 91 8.11 -9.38 2.09
C ILE A 91 9.33 -8.49 2.34
N PHE A 92 9.74 -8.32 3.61
CA PHE A 92 10.89 -7.49 3.99
C PHE A 92 12.23 -8.20 3.82
N SER A 93 12.20 -9.51 3.59
CA SER A 93 13.37 -10.31 3.19
C SER A 93 13.42 -10.57 1.68
N ASP A 94 12.43 -10.08 0.92
CA ASP A 94 12.38 -10.29 -0.52
C ASP A 94 13.53 -9.56 -1.23
N PRO A 95 14.20 -10.17 -2.22
CA PRO A 95 15.30 -9.52 -2.95
C PRO A 95 14.91 -8.19 -3.61
N ALA A 96 13.67 -8.03 -4.08
CA ALA A 96 13.19 -6.78 -4.66
C ALA A 96 13.02 -5.70 -3.58
N TYR A 97 12.55 -6.06 -2.38
CA TYR A 97 12.51 -5.13 -1.24
C TYR A 97 13.91 -4.74 -0.79
N LEU A 98 14.82 -5.71 -0.64
CA LEU A 98 16.21 -5.44 -0.23
C LEU A 98 16.95 -4.55 -1.23
N SER A 99 16.63 -4.68 -2.52
CA SER A 99 17.16 -3.80 -3.57
C SER A 99 16.54 -2.40 -3.54
N PHE A 100 15.25 -2.29 -3.21
CA PHE A 100 14.54 -1.01 -3.04
C PHE A 100 14.97 -0.25 -1.78
N LYS A 101 15.25 -0.97 -0.69
CA LYS A 101 15.68 -0.40 0.60
C LYS A 101 17.07 0.25 0.55
N ARG A 102 17.93 -0.20 -0.37
CA ARG A 102 19.32 0.24 -0.48
C ARG A 102 19.41 1.66 -1.02
#